data_AF-A0A6P4ARG6-F1
#
_entry.id   AF-A0A6P4ARG6-F1
#
_cell.length_a   1.000
_cell.length_b   1.000
_cell.length_c   1.000
_cell.angle_alpha   90.00
_cell.angle_beta   90.00
_cell.angle_gamma   90.00
#
_symmetry.space_group_name_H-M   'P 1'
#
loop_
_entity.id
_entity.type
_entity.pdbx_description
1 polymer ?
#
loop_
_entity_poly.entity_id
_entity_poly.type
_entity_poly.pdbx_seq_one_letter_code
_entity_poly.pdbx_strand_id
1 'polypeptide(L)'
;MGAALVLLLSICFLLPFSFVRSSSVPPLLGAHPLDEKYFASKVIKCKDGSRVFTRDRLNDNFCDCVDGTDEPGTSACPAGKFYCRNLGSTPQFIFSSRVNDRFCDCCDGSDEYDGSINCPHTCIMGGSVVYESHHGISRVSDLGNIYGETKNRISLDDLIEKLKGLKVVIILQVLLISCVVAFRIFRRHAARRKRRGYQWGNPIRTTSIMAAFGFGRTSYV
;
A
#
# COMPACT_ATOMS: atom_id res chain seq x y z
N MET A 1 -20.40 -2.00 -39.25
CA MET A 1 -19.24 -1.22 -38.74
C MET A 1 -19.39 -0.74 -37.30
N GLY A 2 -20.58 -0.35 -36.82
CA GLY A 2 -20.75 0.20 -35.46
C GLY A 2 -20.65 -0.79 -34.28
N ALA A 3 -20.89 -2.09 -34.48
CA ALA A 3 -20.85 -3.08 -33.39
C ALA A 3 -19.41 -3.46 -32.97
N ALA A 4 -18.48 -3.53 -33.93
CA ALA A 4 -17.08 -3.84 -33.67
C ALA A 4 -16.35 -2.71 -32.92
N LEU A 5 -16.68 -1.45 -33.23
CA LEU A 5 -16.11 -0.28 -32.54
C LEU A 5 -16.58 -0.18 -31.07
N VAL A 6 -17.82 -0.59 -30.79
CA VAL A 6 -18.39 -0.61 -29.44
C VAL A 6 -17.81 -1.76 -28.60
N LEU A 7 -17.49 -2.90 -29.21
CA LEU A 7 -16.79 -3.99 -28.52
C LEU A 7 -15.34 -3.61 -28.16
N LEU A 8 -14.60 -2.98 -29.09
CA LEU A 8 -13.22 -2.54 -28.85
C LEU A 8 -13.13 -1.48 -27.73
N LEU A 9 -14.08 -0.55 -27.67
CA LEU A 9 -14.16 0.45 -26.60
C LEU A 9 -14.59 -0.15 -25.25
N SER A 10 -15.34 -1.25 -25.26
CA SER A 10 -15.75 -1.97 -24.04
C SER A 10 -14.62 -2.84 -23.46
N ILE A 11 -13.71 -3.33 -24.30
CA ILE A 11 -12.54 -4.13 -23.89
C ILE A 11 -11.48 -3.24 -23.24
N CYS A 12 -11.31 -1.99 -23.68
CA CYS A 12 -10.41 -1.02 -23.02
C CYS A 12 -10.88 -0.58 -21.61
N PHE A 13 -12.18 -0.65 -21.31
CA PHE A 13 -12.73 -0.32 -19.98
C PHE A 13 -12.71 -1.51 -18.99
N LEU A 14 -12.38 -2.72 -19.48
CA LEU A 14 -12.18 -3.93 -18.67
C LEU A 14 -10.71 -4.31 -18.54
N LEU A 15 -9.77 -3.47 -18.99
CA LEU A 15 -8.40 -3.56 -18.49
C LEU A 15 -8.50 -3.31 -16.98
N PRO A 16 -8.19 -4.32 -16.14
CA PRO A 16 -8.20 -4.09 -14.72
C PRO A 16 -7.22 -2.94 -14.51
N PHE A 17 -7.64 -1.91 -13.77
CA PHE A 17 -6.71 -1.03 -13.09
C PHE A 17 -5.70 -1.98 -12.46
N SER A 18 -4.52 -2.06 -13.08
CA SER A 18 -3.45 -2.88 -12.56
C SER A 18 -3.16 -2.18 -11.24
N PHE A 19 -3.65 -2.75 -10.15
CA PHE A 19 -3.29 -2.32 -8.82
C PHE A 19 -1.77 -2.45 -8.80
N VAL A 20 -1.07 -1.33 -8.99
CA VAL A 20 0.35 -1.24 -8.73
C VAL A 20 0.45 -1.38 -7.22
N ARG A 21 0.52 -2.64 -6.76
CA ARG A 21 0.84 -2.95 -5.39
C ARG A 21 2.30 -2.59 -5.25
N SER A 22 2.57 -1.44 -4.64
CA SER A 22 3.92 -1.10 -4.20
C SER A 22 4.31 -2.12 -3.13
N SER A 23 5.03 -3.16 -3.53
CA SER A 23 5.61 -4.15 -2.62
C SER A 23 6.91 -3.57 -2.05
N SER A 24 6.81 -2.54 -1.22
CA SER A 24 7.95 -2.17 -0.37
C SER A 24 8.05 -3.24 0.71
N VAL A 25 9.05 -4.12 0.60
CA VAL A 25 9.41 -5.05 1.68
C VAL A 25 9.67 -4.21 2.93
N PRO A 26 9.02 -4.50 4.06
CA PRO A 26 9.28 -3.75 5.29
C PRO A 26 10.78 -3.85 5.60
N PRO A 27 11.45 -2.72 5.84
CA PRO A 27 12.86 -2.70 6.18
C PRO A 27 13.19 -3.63 7.36
N LEU A 28 14.29 -4.38 7.28
CA LEU A 28 14.66 -5.39 8.26
C LEU A 28 14.89 -4.75 9.65
N LEU A 29 14.22 -5.29 10.67
CA LEU A 29 14.29 -4.79 12.05
C LEU A 29 15.71 -4.91 12.59
N GLY A 30 16.20 -3.83 13.23
CA GLY A 30 17.51 -3.75 13.85
C GLY A 30 18.71 -3.80 12.89
N ALA A 31 18.50 -4.00 11.59
CA ALA A 31 19.54 -3.97 10.59
C ALA A 31 19.74 -2.55 10.02
N HIS A 32 20.99 -2.23 9.71
CA HIS A 32 21.34 -0.99 9.01
C HIS A 32 20.77 -1.00 7.58
N PRO A 33 20.18 0.10 7.05
CA PRO A 33 19.58 0.14 5.71
C PRO A 33 20.53 -0.29 4.58
N LEU A 34 21.83 0.00 4.71
CA LEU A 34 22.84 -0.45 3.74
C LEU A 34 23.07 -1.98 3.73
N ASP A 35 22.76 -2.65 4.84
CA ASP A 35 22.89 -4.09 4.98
C ASP A 35 21.64 -4.85 4.48
N GLU A 36 20.54 -4.17 4.11
CA GLU A 36 19.34 -4.86 3.62
C GLU A 36 19.63 -5.75 2.40
N LYS A 37 20.50 -5.29 1.50
CA LYS A 37 20.94 -6.06 0.33
C LYS A 37 21.74 -7.30 0.73
N TYR A 38 22.50 -7.23 1.82
CA TYR A 38 23.26 -8.37 2.35
C TYR A 38 22.33 -9.49 2.82
N PHE A 39 21.26 -9.13 3.53
CA PHE A 39 20.27 -10.07 4.05
C PHE A 39 19.22 -10.53 3.02
N ALA A 40 19.23 -10.00 1.80
CA ALA A 40 18.24 -10.32 0.76
C ALA A 40 18.37 -11.76 0.21
N SER A 41 19.54 -12.39 0.37
CA SER A 41 19.81 -13.74 -0.13
C SER A 41 19.08 -14.82 0.69
N LYS A 42 18.73 -15.95 0.06
CA LYS A 42 18.14 -17.11 0.77
C LYS A 42 19.12 -17.78 1.73
N VAL A 43 20.40 -17.69 1.39
CA VAL A 43 21.53 -18.24 2.13
C VAL A 43 22.48 -17.07 2.41
N ILE A 44 22.79 -16.85 3.68
CA ILE A 44 23.48 -15.67 4.18
C ILE A 44 24.72 -16.18 4.94
N LYS A 45 25.88 -15.60 4.66
CA LYS A 45 27.12 -15.92 5.38
C LYS A 45 27.17 -15.06 6.64
N CYS A 46 27.83 -15.50 7.71
CA CYS A 46 28.19 -14.59 8.81
C CYS A 46 29.28 -13.62 8.33
N LYS A 47 29.32 -12.38 8.82
CA LYS A 47 30.32 -11.39 8.33
C LYS A 47 31.74 -11.77 8.75
N ASP A 48 31.90 -12.44 9.89
CA ASP A 48 33.14 -13.06 10.37
C ASP A 48 33.62 -14.26 9.51
N GLY A 49 32.73 -14.78 8.66
CA GLY A 49 32.96 -15.94 7.83
C GLY A 49 32.99 -17.29 8.55
N SER A 50 32.57 -17.35 9.81
CA SER A 50 32.54 -18.57 10.62
C SER A 50 31.61 -19.65 10.05
N ARG A 51 30.42 -19.25 9.59
CA ARG A 51 29.41 -20.16 9.04
C ARG A 51 28.44 -19.48 8.07
N VAL A 52 27.49 -20.26 7.59
CA VAL A 52 26.44 -19.86 6.66
C VAL A 52 25.11 -20.33 7.25
N PHE A 53 24.09 -19.48 7.19
CA PHE A 53 22.73 -19.76 7.66
C PHE A 53 21.70 -19.45 6.57
N THR A 54 20.50 -19.98 6.73
CA THR A 54 19.37 -19.73 5.83
C THR A 54 18.53 -18.57 6.35
N ARG A 55 17.79 -17.89 5.47
CA ARG A 55 17.01 -16.70 5.82
C ARG A 55 15.96 -16.91 6.92
N ASP A 56 15.50 -18.14 7.13
CA ASP A 56 14.60 -18.53 8.23
C ASP A 56 15.24 -18.43 9.61
N ARG A 57 16.57 -18.43 9.69
CA ARG A 57 17.33 -18.23 10.94
C ARG A 57 17.75 -16.78 11.19
N LEU A 58 17.27 -15.86 10.37
CA LEU A 58 17.54 -14.44 10.56
C LEU A 58 16.50 -13.88 11.53
N ASN A 59 16.94 -13.34 12.67
CA ASN A 59 16.08 -12.89 13.75
C ASN A 59 15.16 -14.00 14.28
N ASP A 60 15.70 -15.21 14.50
CA ASP A 60 14.93 -16.36 15.04
C ASP A 60 15.10 -16.53 16.56
N ASN A 61 15.71 -15.54 17.22
CA ASN A 61 16.03 -15.52 18.64
C ASN A 61 17.04 -16.59 19.04
N PHE A 62 17.87 -17.09 18.11
CA PHE A 62 18.91 -18.06 18.40
C PHE A 62 20.26 -17.62 17.81
N CYS A 63 21.27 -17.47 18.68
CA CYS A 63 22.56 -16.97 18.22
C CYS A 63 23.34 -18.01 17.44
N ASP A 64 23.33 -17.83 16.13
CA ASP A 64 24.08 -18.59 15.18
C ASP A 64 25.48 -17.98 14.97
N CYS A 65 25.63 -16.76 14.50
CA CYS A 65 26.93 -16.20 14.18
C CYS A 65 27.67 -15.71 15.43
N VAL A 66 29.00 -15.91 15.50
CA VAL A 66 29.81 -15.41 16.64
C VAL A 66 29.81 -13.88 16.68
N ASP A 67 29.74 -13.24 15.51
CA ASP A 67 29.61 -11.79 15.36
C ASP A 67 28.17 -11.26 15.53
N GLY A 68 27.18 -12.14 15.68
CA GLY A 68 25.77 -11.80 15.79
C GLY A 68 25.11 -11.28 14.51
N THR A 69 25.68 -11.55 13.34
CA THR A 69 25.14 -11.14 12.02
C THR A 69 23.70 -11.62 11.78
N ASP A 70 23.35 -12.78 12.30
CA ASP A 70 22.06 -13.45 12.18
C ASP A 70 20.96 -12.85 13.07
N GLU A 71 21.32 -12.08 14.10
CA GLU A 71 20.38 -11.52 15.07
C GLU A 71 20.47 -9.99 15.16
N PRO A 72 20.35 -9.24 14.04
CA PRO A 72 20.36 -7.77 14.08
C PRO A 72 19.16 -7.18 14.82
N GLY A 73 18.03 -7.91 14.86
CA GLY A 73 16.75 -7.45 15.39
C GLY A 73 16.38 -8.01 16.75
N THR A 74 17.18 -8.87 17.38
CA THR A 74 16.87 -9.50 18.67
C THR A 74 18.05 -9.40 19.66
N SER A 75 17.83 -9.84 20.90
CA SER A 75 18.83 -9.88 21.96
C SER A 75 19.61 -11.20 22.06
N ALA A 76 19.45 -12.13 21.11
CA ALA A 76 19.98 -13.48 21.23
C ALA A 76 21.52 -13.56 21.19
N CYS A 77 22.18 -12.69 20.42
CA CYS A 77 23.65 -12.71 20.27
C CYS A 77 24.36 -11.67 21.15
N PRO A 78 25.34 -12.05 21.99
CA PRO A 78 26.01 -11.12 22.90
C PRO A 78 26.88 -10.07 22.20
N ALA A 79 27.43 -10.38 21.02
CA ALA A 79 28.19 -9.44 20.19
C ALA A 79 27.31 -8.63 19.22
N GLY A 80 26.00 -8.92 19.19
CA GLY A 80 25.05 -8.29 18.28
C GLY A 80 24.85 -6.80 18.56
N LYS A 81 24.47 -6.07 17.52
CA LYS A 81 24.12 -4.66 17.61
C LYS A 81 22.81 -4.41 16.90
N PHE A 82 21.94 -3.65 17.55
CA PHE A 82 20.66 -3.25 17.01
C PHE A 82 20.73 -1.82 16.49
N TYR A 83 20.22 -1.58 15.29
CA TYR A 83 20.20 -0.27 14.65
C TYR A 83 18.86 0.45 14.90
N CYS A 84 18.89 1.50 15.72
CA CYS A 84 17.80 2.44 15.86
C CYS A 84 17.76 3.37 14.63
N ARG A 85 16.65 3.39 13.90
CA ARG A 85 16.53 4.26 12.71
C ARG A 85 16.33 5.71 13.09
N ASN A 86 15.57 5.96 14.16
CA ASN A 86 15.32 7.28 14.72
C ASN A 86 14.94 8.30 13.64
N LEU A 87 13.90 7.98 12.83
CA LEU A 87 13.58 8.73 11.61
C LEU A 87 13.46 10.24 11.87
N GLY A 88 14.28 11.00 11.15
CA GLY A 88 14.36 12.46 11.26
C GLY A 88 15.22 12.98 12.42
N SER A 89 15.69 12.11 13.31
CA SER A 89 16.71 12.37 14.32
C SER A 89 18.02 11.66 13.98
N THR A 90 18.92 11.53 14.96
CA THR A 90 20.22 10.86 14.77
C THR A 90 20.05 9.34 14.89
N PRO A 91 20.37 8.56 13.84
CA PRO A 91 20.40 7.11 13.96
C PRO A 91 21.54 6.68 14.88
N GLN A 92 21.36 5.56 15.58
CA GLN A 92 22.37 5.04 16.49
C GLN A 92 22.34 3.51 16.56
N PHE A 93 23.44 2.94 17.04
CA PHE A 93 23.51 1.53 17.37
C PHE A 93 23.46 1.35 18.88
N ILE A 94 22.68 0.38 19.34
CA ILE A 94 22.66 -0.09 20.72
C ILE A 94 23.13 -1.54 20.77
N PHE A 95 23.50 -2.02 21.96
CA PHE A 95 23.84 -3.42 22.15
C PHE A 95 22.57 -4.28 22.08
N SER A 96 22.69 -5.48 21.51
CA SER A 96 21.59 -6.46 21.43
C SER A 96 20.96 -6.76 22.79
N SER A 97 21.74 -6.69 23.88
CA SER A 97 21.26 -6.91 25.25
C SER A 97 20.17 -5.92 25.69
N ARG A 98 20.00 -4.80 24.97
CA ARG A 98 19.00 -3.76 25.24
C ARG A 98 17.75 -3.88 24.38
N VAL A 99 17.65 -4.95 23.60
CA VAL A 99 16.48 -5.23 22.77
C VAL A 99 15.49 -6.05 23.60
N ASN A 100 14.28 -5.52 23.79
CA ASN A 100 13.24 -6.07 24.68
C ASN A 100 13.73 -6.31 26.12
N ASP A 101 14.54 -5.40 26.67
CA ASP A 101 15.00 -5.42 28.06
C ASP A 101 14.12 -4.59 29.01
N ARG A 102 13.04 -4.00 28.46
CA ARG A 102 12.06 -3.13 29.14
C ARG A 102 12.60 -1.73 29.46
N PHE A 103 13.63 -1.28 28.78
CA PHE A 103 14.08 0.10 28.78
C PHE A 103 14.01 0.67 27.36
N CYS A 104 13.56 1.92 27.24
CA CYS A 104 13.49 2.58 25.93
C CYS A 104 14.83 3.29 25.66
N ASP A 105 15.73 2.63 24.93
CA ASP A 105 17.01 3.17 24.46
C ASP A 105 16.89 3.90 23.11
N CYS A 106 16.09 3.40 22.17
CA CYS A 106 15.85 4.11 20.92
C CYS A 106 14.79 5.21 21.11
N CYS A 107 15.02 6.40 20.54
CA CYS A 107 14.02 7.48 20.63
C CYS A 107 12.74 7.16 19.85
N ASP A 108 12.82 6.27 18.86
CA ASP A 108 11.66 5.79 18.10
C ASP A 108 10.95 4.61 18.79
N GLY A 109 11.50 4.10 19.89
CA GLY A 109 10.98 2.95 20.64
C GLY A 109 11.06 1.62 19.90
N SER A 110 11.87 1.53 18.85
CA SER A 110 11.94 0.34 17.98
C SER A 110 12.65 -0.86 18.61
N ASP A 111 13.37 -0.64 19.71
CA ASP A 111 14.05 -1.63 20.53
C ASP A 111 13.11 -2.48 21.40
N GLU A 112 11.93 -1.97 21.72
CA GLU A 112 10.92 -2.61 22.59
C GLU A 112 9.65 -2.93 21.80
N TYR A 113 9.71 -3.98 20.99
CA TYR A 113 8.68 -4.33 20.01
C TYR A 113 7.84 -5.55 20.41
N ASP A 114 8.20 -6.26 21.48
CA ASP A 114 7.50 -7.45 21.97
C ASP A 114 6.16 -7.15 22.67
N GLY A 115 5.90 -5.87 22.99
CA GLY A 115 4.70 -5.41 23.69
C GLY A 115 4.76 -5.52 25.22
N SER A 116 5.91 -5.88 25.80
CA SER A 116 6.12 -5.94 27.25
C SER A 116 6.02 -4.55 27.90
N ILE A 117 6.49 -3.52 27.20
CA ILE A 117 6.34 -2.11 27.55
C ILE A 117 6.00 -1.30 26.30
N ASN A 118 5.54 -0.06 26.50
CA ASN A 118 5.13 0.81 25.39
C ASN A 118 6.03 2.06 25.34
N CYS A 119 7.03 2.04 24.46
CA CYS A 119 7.95 3.15 24.27
C CYS A 119 7.35 4.24 23.37
N PRO A 120 7.17 5.49 23.86
CA PRO A 120 6.68 6.58 23.03
C PRO A 120 7.78 7.12 22.11
N HIS A 121 7.39 7.58 20.92
CA HIS A 121 8.31 8.21 19.98
C HIS A 121 8.72 9.62 20.47
N THR A 122 9.99 9.77 20.88
CA THR A 122 10.59 10.98 21.45
C THR A 122 11.63 11.64 20.54
N CYS A 123 11.80 11.15 19.30
CA CYS A 123 12.83 11.65 18.40
C CYS A 123 12.70 13.16 18.07
N ILE A 124 13.82 13.87 18.22
CA ILE A 124 13.92 15.31 17.91
C ILE A 124 14.44 15.49 16.49
N MET A 125 13.65 16.15 15.65
CA MET A 125 14.02 16.36 14.25
C MET A 125 15.18 17.36 14.12
N GLY A 126 16.23 17.03 13.37
CA GLY A 126 17.40 17.89 13.17
C GLY A 126 18.60 17.60 14.08
N GLY A 127 18.64 16.41 14.69
CA GLY A 127 19.69 15.98 15.62
C GLY A 127 21.08 15.87 14.97
N SER A 128 21.89 16.90 15.14
CA SER A 128 23.32 16.80 15.40
C SER A 128 23.70 17.88 16.41
N VAL A 129 23.28 17.70 17.67
CA VAL A 129 23.98 18.36 18.78
C VAL A 129 24.53 17.21 19.60
N VAL A 130 25.83 17.01 19.43
CA VAL A 130 26.67 16.12 20.21
C VAL A 130 26.33 16.31 21.69
N TYR A 131 25.69 15.31 22.32
CA TYR A 131 25.63 15.24 23.77
C TYR A 131 26.98 14.74 24.26
N GLU A 132 27.95 15.65 24.32
CA GLU A 132 29.14 15.46 25.12
C GLU A 132 28.67 15.32 26.57
N SER A 133 28.95 14.17 27.17
CA SER A 133 28.57 13.87 28.53
C SER A 133 29.43 14.68 29.49
N HIS A 134 28.91 15.82 29.97
CA HIS A 134 29.46 16.48 31.15
C HIS A 134 28.44 16.54 32.29
N HIS A 135 28.78 15.77 33.31
CA HIS A 135 28.22 15.71 34.64
C HIS A 135 28.04 17.11 35.28
N GLY A 136 26.83 17.45 35.73
CA GLY A 136 26.63 18.63 36.60
C GLY A 136 25.21 19.23 36.67
N ILE A 137 24.45 18.79 37.68
CA ILE A 137 23.58 19.59 38.57
C ILE A 137 22.40 20.42 37.96
N SER A 138 21.20 19.98 38.38
CA SER A 138 19.91 20.67 38.56
C SER A 138 19.79 22.18 38.26
N ARG A 139 18.78 22.54 37.45
CA ARG A 139 17.57 23.26 37.90
C ARG A 139 16.50 23.30 36.81
N VAL A 140 15.30 22.90 37.22
CA VAL A 140 14.01 23.11 36.55
C VAL A 140 13.67 24.59 36.64
N SER A 141 13.38 25.23 35.51
CA SER A 141 12.28 26.18 35.25
C SER A 141 12.60 27.06 34.04
N ASP A 142 11.60 27.31 33.20
CA ASP A 142 11.58 28.31 32.12
C ASP A 142 12.07 27.88 30.73
N LEU A 143 11.34 26.95 30.09
CA LEU A 143 11.10 27.07 28.64
C LEU A 143 9.69 26.58 28.24
N GLY A 144 8.70 26.77 29.11
CA GLY A 144 7.31 26.49 28.81
C GLY A 144 6.59 27.73 28.30
N ASN A 145 6.84 28.16 27.04
CA ASN A 145 5.81 28.92 26.29
C ASN A 145 6.07 29.24 24.80
N ILE A 146 7.08 28.66 24.12
CA ILE A 146 7.25 28.90 22.67
C ILE A 146 7.61 27.60 21.93
N TYR A 147 6.81 26.55 22.09
CA TYR A 147 6.84 25.39 21.19
C TYR A 147 5.51 24.61 21.21
N GLY A 148 4.40 25.31 21.47
CA GLY A 148 3.08 24.84 21.10
C GLY A 148 2.76 25.44 19.73
N GLU A 149 2.30 24.62 18.79
CA GLU A 149 1.82 25.08 17.47
C GLU A 149 2.93 25.36 16.44
N THR A 150 3.49 24.30 15.83
CA THR A 150 3.73 24.15 14.37
C THR A 150 4.55 22.87 14.13
N LYS A 151 3.96 21.68 14.28
CA LYS A 151 4.57 20.44 13.74
C LYS A 151 3.61 19.31 13.37
N ASN A 152 2.31 19.59 13.30
CA ASN A 152 1.31 18.63 12.80
C ASN A 152 0.64 19.03 11.47
N ARG A 153 0.97 20.19 10.90
CA ARG A 153 0.39 20.59 9.60
C ARG A 153 1.14 20.01 8.39
N ILE A 154 2.48 19.94 8.42
CA ILE A 154 3.25 19.71 7.19
C ILE A 154 3.28 18.23 6.71
N SER A 155 2.86 17.24 7.52
CA SER A 155 2.77 15.83 7.05
C SER A 155 1.34 15.31 6.94
N LEU A 156 0.40 15.84 7.72
CA LEU A 156 -1.01 15.45 7.65
C LEU A 156 -1.69 16.11 6.46
N ASP A 157 -1.31 17.35 6.13
CA ASP A 157 -1.87 18.08 4.99
C ASP A 157 -1.45 17.43 3.65
N ASP A 158 -0.22 16.91 3.50
CA ASP A 158 0.21 16.18 2.27
C ASP A 158 -0.53 14.84 2.10
N LEU A 159 -0.77 14.11 3.20
CA LEU A 159 -1.54 12.87 3.16
C LEU A 159 -3.03 13.13 2.90
N ILE A 160 -3.58 14.18 3.52
CA ILE A 160 -4.96 14.63 3.31
C ILE A 160 -5.14 15.16 1.89
N GLU A 161 -4.18 15.88 1.33
CA GLU A 161 -4.23 16.40 -0.03
C GLU A 161 -4.17 15.25 -1.05
N LYS A 162 -3.32 14.25 -0.82
CA LYS A 162 -3.30 13.01 -1.63
C LYS A 162 -4.58 12.19 -1.50
N LEU A 163 -5.13 12.05 -0.29
CA LEU A 163 -6.41 11.37 -0.05
C LEU A 163 -7.60 12.11 -0.65
N LYS A 164 -7.60 13.45 -0.61
CA LYS A 164 -8.60 14.30 -1.25
C LYS A 164 -8.53 14.17 -2.77
N GLY A 165 -7.34 14.22 -3.35
CA GLY A 165 -7.12 13.98 -4.78
C GLY A 165 -7.65 12.61 -5.22
N LEU A 166 -7.35 11.56 -4.44
CA LEU A 166 -7.81 10.21 -4.74
C LEU A 166 -9.34 10.08 -4.66
N LYS A 167 -9.98 10.69 -3.66
CA LYS A 167 -11.45 10.71 -3.53
C LYS A 167 -12.12 11.47 -4.69
N VAL A 168 -11.55 12.59 -5.14
CA VAL A 168 -12.08 13.37 -6.27
C VAL A 168 -12.03 12.57 -7.57
N VAL A 169 -10.93 11.84 -7.81
CA VAL A 169 -10.80 10.97 -8.99
C VAL A 169 -11.85 9.85 -8.98
N ILE A 170 -12.11 9.23 -7.82
CA ILE A 170 -13.13 8.18 -7.69
C ILE A 170 -14.54 8.74 -7.94
N ILE A 171 -14.88 9.90 -7.36
CA ILE A 171 -16.19 10.54 -7.56
C ILE A 171 -16.40 10.89 -9.03
N LEU A 172 -15.38 11.46 -9.69
CA LEU A 172 -15.44 11.81 -11.10
C LEU A 172 -15.65 10.57 -11.98
N GLN A 173 -14.97 9.46 -11.68
CA GLN A 173 -15.14 8.19 -12.39
C GLN A 173 -16.56 7.63 -12.24
N VAL A 174 -17.12 7.63 -11.03
CA VAL A 174 -18.49 7.16 -10.78
C VAL A 174 -19.52 8.01 -11.51
N LEU A 175 -19.35 9.34 -11.52
CA LEU A 175 -20.23 10.25 -12.25
C LEU A 175 -20.20 9.98 -13.75
N LEU A 176 -19.00 9.84 -14.33
CA LEU A 176 -18.84 9.53 -15.76
C LEU A 176 -19.49 8.19 -16.13
N ILE A 177 -19.32 7.15 -15.30
CA ILE A 177 -19.98 5.84 -15.51
C ILE A 177 -21.50 6.00 -15.44
N SER A 178 -22.02 6.73 -14.44
CA SER A 178 -23.47 6.94 -14.30
C SER A 178 -24.08 7.69 -15.49
N CYS A 179 -23.40 8.73 -16.00
CA CYS A 179 -23.82 9.48 -17.18
C CYS A 179 -23.89 8.61 -18.44
N VAL A 180 -22.90 7.72 -18.63
CA VAL A 180 -22.87 6.79 -19.77
C VAL A 180 -24.03 5.79 -19.68
N VAL A 181 -24.30 5.24 -18.49
CA VAL A 181 -25.42 4.30 -18.26
C VAL A 181 -26.77 5.00 -18.50
N ALA A 182 -26.95 6.20 -17.95
CA ALA A 182 -28.17 6.99 -18.15
C ALA A 182 -28.40 7.32 -19.63
N PHE A 183 -27.35 7.72 -20.36
CA PHE A 183 -27.45 7.99 -21.80
C PHE A 183 -27.82 6.73 -22.60
N ARG A 184 -27.28 5.55 -22.24
CA ARG A 184 -27.66 4.27 -22.86
C ARG A 184 -29.11 3.91 -22.59
N ILE A 185 -29.60 4.13 -21.37
CA ILE A 185 -31.01 3.92 -21.00
C ILE A 185 -31.91 4.89 -21.76
N PHE A 186 -31.54 6.18 -21.84
CA PHE A 186 -32.30 7.19 -22.57
C PHE A 186 -32.37 6.89 -24.06
N ARG A 187 -31.26 6.48 -24.69
CA ARG A 187 -31.26 6.05 -26.10
C ARG A 187 -32.12 4.81 -26.33
N ARG A 188 -32.08 3.83 -25.41
CA ARG A 188 -32.97 2.66 -25.44
C ARG A 188 -34.44 3.08 -25.30
N HIS A 189 -34.75 4.02 -24.43
CA HIS A 189 -36.10 4.51 -24.20
C HIS A 189 -36.63 5.33 -25.38
N ALA A 190 -35.81 6.20 -25.98
CA ALA A 190 -36.14 6.95 -27.19
C ALA A 190 -36.37 6.02 -28.40
N ALA A 191 -35.55 4.97 -28.57
CA ALA A 191 -35.77 3.95 -29.58
C ALA A 191 -37.09 3.17 -29.37
N ARG A 192 -37.45 2.87 -28.12
CA ARG A 192 -38.74 2.24 -27.77
C ARG A 192 -39.93 3.17 -28.02
N ARG A 193 -39.83 4.47 -27.70
CA ARG A 193 -40.87 5.47 -28.02
C ARG A 193 -41.07 5.63 -29.53
N LYS A 194 -39.99 5.65 -30.32
CA LYS A 194 -40.08 5.72 -31.79
C LYS A 194 -40.80 4.50 -32.38
N ARG A 195 -40.60 3.29 -31.83
CA ARG A 195 -41.37 2.09 -32.24
C ARG A 195 -42.87 2.17 -31.93
N ARG A 196 -43.27 2.79 -30.81
CA ARG A 196 -44.70 3.00 -30.47
C ARG A 196 -45.38 4.09 -31.31
N GLY A 197 -44.63 5.08 -31.81
CA GLY A 197 -45.15 6.13 -32.70
C GLY A 197 -45.55 5.64 -34.10
N TYR A 198 -44.95 4.55 -34.60
CA TYR A 198 -45.34 3.95 -35.89
C TYR A 198 -46.66 3.15 -35.84
N GLN A 199 -47.16 2.81 -34.64
CA GLN A 199 -48.35 1.97 -34.49
C GLN A 199 -49.67 2.77 -34.40
N TRP A 200 -49.62 4.10 -34.25
CA TRP A 200 -50.80 4.98 -34.19
C TRP A 200 -50.91 5.89 -35.43
N GLY A 201 -50.09 5.69 -36.46
CA GLY A 201 -49.87 6.67 -37.52
C GLY A 201 -50.20 6.24 -38.94
N ASN A 202 -51.09 5.26 -39.18
CA ASN A 202 -51.55 4.97 -40.55
C ASN A 202 -53.02 4.48 -40.62
N PRO A 203 -53.92 5.18 -41.34
CA PRO A 203 -55.27 4.73 -41.65
C PRO A 203 -55.30 3.91 -42.97
N ILE A 204 -55.94 2.73 -42.89
CA ILE A 204 -56.80 2.07 -43.90
C ILE A 204 -56.23 1.72 -45.31
N ARG A 205 -56.61 0.51 -45.78
CA ARG A 205 -56.57 -0.07 -47.17
C ARG A 205 -55.21 -0.68 -47.57
N THR A 206 -55.12 -1.88 -48.15
CA THR A 206 -56.03 -2.62 -49.05
C THR A 206 -55.55 -4.09 -49.18
N THR A 207 -56.50 -5.04 -49.27
CA THR A 207 -56.53 -6.26 -50.13
C THR A 207 -55.30 -7.21 -50.19
N SER A 208 -55.40 -8.44 -49.71
CA SER A 208 -55.92 -9.66 -50.39
C SER A 208 -54.92 -10.40 -51.29
N ILE A 209 -54.87 -11.74 -51.09
CA ILE A 209 -54.57 -12.83 -52.04
C ILE A 209 -53.19 -13.53 -51.97
N MET A 210 -53.30 -14.88 -51.94
CA MET A 210 -52.36 -15.99 -52.25
C MET A 210 -51.32 -16.38 -51.18
N ALA A 211 -51.47 -17.48 -50.45
CA ALA A 211 -51.48 -18.92 -50.83
C ALA A 211 -50.07 -19.52 -50.99
N ALA A 212 -49.73 -20.48 -50.12
CA ALA A 212 -49.06 -21.77 -50.44
C ALA A 212 -48.55 -22.44 -49.16
N PHE A 213 -49.36 -23.35 -48.58
CA PHE A 213 -48.86 -24.42 -47.72
C PHE A 213 -48.41 -25.58 -48.61
N GLY A 214 -47.21 -26.10 -48.35
CA GLY A 214 -46.60 -27.19 -49.12
C GLY A 214 -47.16 -28.57 -48.80
N PHE A 215 -47.00 -29.49 -49.74
CA PHE A 215 -46.97 -30.93 -49.49
C PHE A 215 -45.86 -31.59 -50.32
N GLY A 216 -45.04 -32.38 -49.63
CA GLY A 216 -43.83 -33.03 -50.12
C GLY A 216 -44.10 -34.27 -50.97
N ARG A 217 -43.04 -34.63 -51.70
CA ARG A 217 -42.93 -35.64 -52.76
C ARG A 217 -43.18 -37.08 -52.31
N THR A 218 -43.82 -37.83 -53.20
CA THR A 218 -43.89 -39.29 -53.27
C THR A 218 -42.54 -39.91 -53.68
N SER A 219 -42.21 -41.06 -53.09
CA SER A 219 -41.11 -41.96 -53.51
C SER A 219 -41.66 -43.04 -54.45
N TYR A 220 -40.94 -43.35 -55.53
CA TYR A 220 -41.14 -44.55 -56.33
C TYR A 220 -39.90 -45.44 -56.20
N VAL A 221 -40.16 -46.75 -56.08
CA VAL A 221 -39.25 -47.86 -56.42
C VAL A 221 -39.27 -48.05 -57.92
#